data_AF-A0A2V4SZD6-F1
#
_entry.id   AF-A0A2V4SZD6-F1
#
_cell.length_a   1.000
_cell.length_b   1.000
_cell.length_c   1.000
_cell.angle_alpha   90.00
_cell.angle_beta   90.00
_cell.angle_gamma   90.00
#
_symmetry.space_group_name_H-M   'P 1'
#
loop_
_entity.id
_entity.type
_entity.pdbx_description
1 polymer ?
#
loop_
_entity_poly.entity_id
_entity_poly.type
_entity_poly.pdbx_seq_one_letter_code
_entity_poly.pdbx_strand_id
1 'polypeptide(L)' 'MTTLVRRYFVCINGHEGEEVACEDDREDLSQWESIRTTGLMGNGTDSHGYACYRCKTCGEPMSETGKR' A
#
# COMPACT_ATOMS: atom_id res chain seq x y z
N MET A 1 5.41 19.34 8.03
CA MET A 1 6.40 18.24 7.91
C MET A 1 5.79 17.20 6.97
N THR A 2 6.55 16.56 6.09
CA THR A 2 5.98 15.49 5.25
C THR A 2 6.21 14.14 5.93
N THR A 3 5.12 13.51 6.40
CA THR A 3 5.19 12.17 7.00
C THR A 3 5.06 11.14 5.89
N LEU A 4 6.15 10.42 5.63
CA LEU A 4 6.16 9.33 4.67
C LEU A 4 5.83 8.02 5.38
N VAL A 5 4.64 7.47 5.10
CA VAL A 5 4.22 6.15 5.56
C VAL A 5 4.57 5.14 4.47
N ARG A 6 5.44 4.18 4.80
CA ARG A 6 5.77 3.07 3.91
C ARG A 6 5.19 1.79 4.46
N ARG A 7 4.41 1.10 3.64
CA ARG A 7 3.87 -0.23 3.95
C ARG A 7 4.48 -1.24 2.99
N TYR A 8 4.99 -2.32 3.55
CA TYR A 8 5.60 -3.41 2.79
C TYR A 8 4.61 -4.57 2.72
N PHE A 9 4.50 -5.19 1.56
CA PHE A 9 3.64 -6.33 1.33
C PHE A 9 4.41 -7.47 0.69
N VAL A 10 3.98 -8.70 0.97
CA VAL A 10 4.50 -9.90 0.33
C VAL A 10 3.35 -10.81 -0.08
N CYS A 11 3.47 -11.45 -1.24
CA CYS A 11 2.55 -12.52 -1.61
C CYS A 11 3.08 -13.89 -1.16
N ILE A 12 2.23 -14.92 -1.20
CA ILE A 12 2.62 -16.29 -0.83
C ILE A 12 3.79 -16.86 -1.66
N ASN A 13 3.98 -16.37 -2.88
CA ASN A 13 5.10 -16.76 -3.76
C ASN A 13 6.41 -16.01 -3.43
N GLY A 14 6.41 -15.12 -2.44
CA GLY A 14 7.58 -14.35 -2.03
C GLY A 14 7.86 -13.10 -2.87
N HIS A 15 6.94 -12.67 -3.75
CA HIS A 15 7.07 -11.38 -4.42
C HIS A 15 6.77 -10.24 -3.45
N GLU A 16 7.64 -9.24 -3.44
CA GLU A 16 7.54 -8.07 -2.60
C GLU A 16 6.82 -6.93 -3.32
N GLY A 17 6.11 -6.11 -2.54
CA GLY A 17 5.57 -4.85 -3.00
C GLY A 17 5.59 -3.79 -1.90
N GLU A 18 5.53 -2.54 -2.31
CA GLU A 18 5.63 -1.38 -1.43
C GLU A 18 4.54 -0.38 -1.79
N GLU A 19 3.81 0.07 -0.77
CA GLU A 19 2.97 1.26 -0.84
C GLU A 19 3.69 2.39 -0.09
N VAL A 20 3.88 3.51 -0.76
CA VAL A 20 4.34 4.76 -0.15
C VAL A 20 3.21 5.77 -0.18
N ALA A 21 2.69 6.09 1.00
CA ALA A 21 1.74 7.17 1.22
C ALA A 21 2.48 8.35 1.87
N CYS A 22 2.11 9.57 1.49
CA CYS A 22 2.63 10.78 2.12
C CYS A 22 1.47 11.56 2.70
N GLU A 23 1.58 11.90 3.97
CA GLU A 23 0.74 12.91 4.59
C GLU A 23 1.49 14.24 4.42
N ASP A 24 0.98 15.11 3.55
CA ASP A 24 1.48 16.48 3.42
C ASP A 24 0.67 17.36 4.39
N ASP A 25 1.33 17.86 5.43
CA ASP A 25 0.78 18.72 6.49
C ASP A 25 0.43 20.14 6.00
N ARG A 26 0.22 20.33 4.69
CA ARG A 26 -0.35 21.56 4.15
C ARG A 26 -1.82 21.58 4.51
N GLU A 27 -2.31 22.74 4.94
CA GLU A 27 -3.61 23.03 5.56
C GLU A 27 -4.88 22.62 4.74
N ASP A 28 -4.75 21.80 3.70
CA ASP A 28 -5.82 21.23 2.89
C ASP A 28 -5.93 19.72 3.20
N LEU A 29 -6.48 19.44 4.37
CA LEU A 29 -6.83 18.10 4.88
C LEU A 29 -7.82 17.40 3.93
N SER A 30 -7.36 16.56 3.00
CA SER A 30 -8.26 15.52 2.42
C SER A 30 -7.64 14.44 1.55
N GLN A 31 -6.36 14.47 1.20
CA GLN A 31 -5.84 13.53 0.22
C GLN A 31 -4.61 12.80 0.75
N TRP A 32 -4.87 11.65 1.39
CA TRP A 32 -3.88 10.57 1.43
C TRP A 32 -3.69 10.09 -0.01
N GLU A 33 -2.81 10.75 -0.76
CA GLU A 33 -2.43 10.27 -2.08
C GLU A 33 -1.41 9.15 -1.90
N SER A 34 -1.79 7.91 -2.26
CA SER A 34 -0.84 6.82 -2.44
C SER A 34 0.10 7.20 -3.59
N ILE A 35 1.28 7.76 -3.26
CA ILE A 35 2.22 8.32 -4.23
C ILE A 35 2.79 7.22 -5.12
N ARG A 36 3.06 6.04 -4.55
CA ARG A 36 3.62 4.89 -5.29
C ARG A 36 3.16 3.56 -4.73
N THR A 37 2.71 2.69 -5.62
CA THR A 37 2.45 1.27 -5.35
C THR A 37 3.32 0.43 -6.28
N THR A 38 4.45 -0.08 -5.77
CA THR A 38 5.41 -0.88 -6.55
C THR A 38 5.15 -2.36 -6.32
N GLY A 39 5.02 -3.17 -7.37
CA GLY A 39 4.75 -4.61 -7.24
C GLY A 39 3.32 -4.96 -6.79
N LEU A 40 2.54 -3.95 -6.41
CA LEU A 40 1.15 -4.07 -5.99
C LEU A 40 0.21 -3.72 -7.16
N MET A 41 -0.95 -4.36 -7.17
CA MET A 41 -2.10 -4.07 -8.00
C MET A 41 -3.30 -3.86 -7.08
N GLY A 42 -4.02 -2.74 -7.25
CA GLY A 42 -5.22 -2.48 -6.47
C GLY A 42 -6.29 -3.54 -6.71
N ASN A 43 -6.86 -4.07 -5.63
CA ASN A 43 -7.90 -5.10 -5.66
C ASN A 43 -9.12 -4.68 -4.83
N GLY A 44 -9.46 -3.39 -4.91
CA GLY A 44 -10.53 -2.79 -4.12
C GLY A 44 -10.18 -2.67 -2.64
N THR A 45 -11.21 -2.64 -1.81
CA THR A 45 -11.10 -2.58 -0.35
C THR A 45 -11.68 -3.85 0.28
N ASP A 46 -11.17 -4.24 1.45
CA ASP A 46 -11.76 -5.31 2.24
C ASP A 46 -13.07 -4.86 2.90
N SER A 47 -13.71 -5.79 3.63
CA SER A 47 -14.94 -5.53 4.38
C SER A 47 -14.80 -4.50 5.51
N HIS A 48 -13.57 -4.13 5.87
CA HIS A 48 -13.26 -3.10 6.87
C HIS A 48 -12.86 -1.77 6.22
N GLY A 49 -12.85 -1.68 4.89
CA GLY A 49 -12.48 -0.49 4.14
C GLY A 49 -10.98 -0.31 3.93
N TYR A 50 -10.14 -1.29 4.28
CA TYR A 50 -8.70 -1.23 4.01
C TYR A 50 -8.39 -1.61 2.57
N ALA A 51 -7.42 -0.93 1.96
CA ALA A 51 -6.98 -1.22 0.61
C ALA A 51 -6.44 -2.66 0.51
N CYS A 52 -6.99 -3.43 -0.42
CA CYS A 52 -6.50 -4.77 -0.74
C CYS A 52 -5.55 -4.70 -1.94
N TYR A 53 -4.42 -5.37 -1.82
CA TYR A 53 -3.43 -5.46 -2.89
C TYR A 53 -3.28 -6.90 -3.40
N ARG A 54 -3.14 -7.04 -4.71
CA ARG A 54 -2.70 -8.27 -5.38
C ARG A 54 -1.33 -8.06 -5.98
N CYS A 55 -0.57 -9.14 -6.10
CA CYS A 55 0.75 -9.10 -6.68
C CYS A 55 0.63 -8.80 -8.17
N LYS A 56 1.31 -7.77 -8.64
CA LYS A 56 1.34 -7.42 -10.06
C LYS A 56 1.97 -8.53 -10.93
N THR A 57 2.85 -9.35 -10.34
CA THR A 57 3.57 -10.42 -11.03
C THR A 57 2.75 -11.71 -11.16
N CYS A 58 2.19 -12.21 -10.06
CA CYS A 58 1.52 -13.52 -10.04
C CYS A 58 0.01 -13.43 -9.80
N GLY A 59 -0.52 -12.24 -9.53
CA GLY A 59 -1.94 -12.05 -9.25
C GLY A 59 -2.38 -12.58 -7.88
N GLU A 60 -1.49 -13.11 -7.05
CA GLU A 60 -1.86 -13.62 -5.71
C GLU A 60 -2.14 -12.47 -4.72
N PRO A 61 -3.00 -12.66 -3.72
CA PRO A 61 -3.22 -11.66 -2.67
C PRO A 61 -1.90 -11.33 -1.95
N MET A 62 -1.69 -10.05 -1.66
CA MET A 62 -0.53 -9.60 -0.88
C MET A 62 -0.96 -9.26 0.54
N SER A 63 -0.13 -9.66 1.49
CA SER A 63 -0.33 -9.38 2.91
C SER A 63 0.70 -8.37 3.37
N GLU A 64 0.28 -7.41 4.20
CA GLU A 64 1.21 -6.44 4.78
C GLU A 64 2.22 -7.18 5.66
N THR A 65 3.48 -7.09 5.31
CA THR A 65 4.58 -7.48 6.19
C THR A 65 4.83 -6.28 7.08
N GLY A 66 4.18 -6.24 8.24
CA GLY A 66 4.43 -5.22 9.26
C GLY A 66 5.85 -5.34 9.83
N LYS A 67 6.87 -5.02 9.01
CA LYS A 67 8.28 -4.95 9.44
C LYS A 67 8.38 -3.78 10.41
N ARG A 68 8.18 -4.13 11.68
CA ARG A 68 8.42 -3.33 12.86
C ARG A 68 9.91 -3.21 13.14
#